data_AF-A0A2N2UT11-F1
#
_entry.id   AF-A0A2N2UT11-F1
#
_cell.length_a   1.000
_cell.length_b   1.000
_cell.length_c   1.000
_cell.angle_alpha   90.00
_cell.angle_beta   90.00
_cell.angle_gamma   90.00
#
_symmetry.space_group_name_H-M   'P 1'
#
loop_
_entity.id
_entity.type
_entity.pdbx_description
1 polymer ?
#
loop_
_entity_poly.entity_id
_entity_poly.type
_entity_poly.pdbx_seq_one_letter_code
_entity_poly.pdbx_strand_id
1 'polypeptide(L)'
;MKRLKNPLRHAGRTLALAVVMFAVSPAPVFAAPGDAAFLAARDAARKGDAAQLARALTALPATHPLRPWAEYWQLKQQLDADDASGISGIGAFLAANEGSYLAEKLRGDWLRWLGKRGDREAFQREWPRLVEANSELRCYAAQVADTPQMVRSPWLAGEDLPTACELLVDRLVAAGGLTVEDVWQRVRRLLEAKKVGAGRAAAQYLPADQGFEDKELETIAVDPVRFLTSLPAGFAHSAAAPRGRRETVLFALQRLARSDPQAAAQRLAGLEAAFPAEERAYAWGQIAWQAARRHQPEALAWYDKAQATSLSEEQLAWQARAALRAQDWGAVWRAIAAMPPAQAAQP
;
A
#
# COMPACT_ATOMS: atom_id res chain seq x y z
N MET A 1 -100.09 -4.95 34.63
CA MET A 1 -100.55 -6.14 35.38
C MET A 1 -99.36 -7.02 35.72
N LYS A 2 -99.30 -7.43 37.00
CA LYS A 2 -98.59 -8.59 37.57
C LYS A 2 -97.06 -8.69 37.42
N ARG A 3 -96.43 -8.30 38.54
CA ARG A 3 -95.25 -8.94 39.14
C ARG A 3 -95.31 -10.47 39.02
N LEU A 4 -94.16 -11.09 38.74
CA LEU A 4 -93.80 -12.37 39.31
C LEU A 4 -92.36 -12.27 39.83
N LYS A 5 -92.27 -12.26 41.16
CA LYS A 5 -91.08 -12.63 41.93
C LYS A 5 -90.99 -14.16 41.90
N ASN A 6 -89.83 -14.76 41.69
CA ASN A 6 -89.11 -15.38 42.80
C ASN A 6 -87.67 -15.80 42.43
N PRO A 7 -86.74 -15.80 43.40
CA PRO A 7 -85.33 -16.10 43.24
C PRO A 7 -84.95 -17.48 43.83
N LEU A 8 -83.94 -18.15 43.27
CA LEU A 8 -83.18 -19.23 43.92
C LEU A 8 -81.74 -19.15 43.37
N ARG A 9 -80.80 -18.55 44.12
CA ARG A 9 -79.93 -19.15 45.14
C ARG A 9 -78.77 -20.00 44.58
N HIS A 10 -77.60 -19.37 44.64
CA HIS A 10 -76.21 -19.83 44.70
C HIS A 10 -75.87 -21.33 44.65
N ALA A 11 -74.87 -21.65 43.83
CA ALA A 11 -73.75 -22.49 44.24
C ALA A 11 -72.48 -22.05 43.49
N GLY A 12 -71.53 -21.45 44.23
CA GLY A 12 -70.23 -21.07 43.71
C GLY A 12 -69.35 -22.29 43.43
N ARG A 13 -68.61 -22.24 42.32
CA ARG A 13 -67.41 -23.03 42.10
C ARG A 13 -66.33 -22.08 41.61
N THR A 14 -65.47 -21.66 42.52
CA THR A 14 -64.20 -21.00 42.23
C THR A 14 -63.30 -22.01 41.51
N LEU A 15 -63.09 -21.80 40.21
CA LEU A 15 -62.13 -22.55 39.41
C LEU A 15 -60.75 -21.93 39.65
N ALA A 16 -59.89 -22.61 40.41
CA ALA A 16 -58.49 -22.21 40.58
C ALA A 16 -57.74 -22.48 39.27
N LEU A 17 -57.32 -21.41 38.59
CA LEU A 17 -56.52 -21.47 37.37
C LEU A 17 -55.06 -21.78 37.76
N ALA A 18 -54.62 -23.02 37.57
CA ALA A 18 -53.23 -23.41 37.76
C ALA A 18 -52.38 -22.86 36.60
N VAL A 19 -51.59 -21.82 36.88
CA VAL A 19 -50.57 -21.29 35.97
C VAL A 19 -49.39 -22.26 35.99
N VAL A 20 -49.25 -23.06 34.93
CA VAL A 20 -48.04 -23.87 34.70
C VAL A 20 -46.95 -22.94 34.16
N MET A 21 -46.05 -22.49 35.03
CA MET A 21 -44.79 -21.86 34.61
C MET A 21 -43.90 -22.93 33.96
N PHE A 22 -43.81 -22.92 32.63
CA PHE A 22 -42.74 -23.61 31.92
C PHE A 22 -41.43 -22.87 32.19
N ALA A 23 -40.64 -23.38 33.13
CA ALA A 23 -39.25 -22.99 33.29
C ALA A 23 -38.48 -23.46 32.06
N VAL A 24 -38.21 -22.56 31.11
CA VAL A 24 -37.20 -22.80 30.07
C VAL A 24 -35.85 -22.71 30.76
N SER A 25 -35.33 -23.86 31.20
CA SER A 25 -33.94 -23.94 31.66
C SER A 25 -33.03 -23.65 30.47
N PRO A 26 -32.11 -22.65 30.54
CA PRO A 26 -31.10 -22.51 29.52
C PRO A 26 -30.26 -23.79 29.53
N ALA A 27 -30.21 -24.49 28.39
CA ALA A 27 -29.28 -25.60 28.24
C ALA A 27 -27.87 -25.05 28.51
N PRO A 28 -27.08 -25.67 29.41
CA PRO A 28 -25.70 -25.24 29.61
C PRO A 28 -24.96 -25.33 28.26
N VAL A 29 -24.48 -24.19 27.77
CA VAL A 29 -23.50 -24.15 26.69
C VAL A 29 -22.20 -24.66 27.28
N PHE A 30 -22.00 -25.98 27.23
CA PHE A 30 -20.72 -26.57 27.59
C PHE A 30 -19.72 -26.22 26.48
N ALA A 31 -18.56 -25.70 26.89
CA ALA A 31 -17.41 -25.58 26.01
C ALA A 31 -17.15 -26.95 25.35
N ALA A 32 -16.87 -26.95 24.06
CA ALA A 32 -16.54 -28.19 23.36
C ALA A 32 -15.30 -28.83 24.03
N PRO A 33 -15.22 -30.17 24.10
CA PRO A 33 -14.04 -30.84 24.62
C PRO A 33 -12.79 -30.33 23.90
N GLY A 34 -11.87 -29.69 24.64
CA GLY A 34 -10.63 -29.12 24.09
C GLY A 34 -10.60 -27.60 23.90
N ASP A 35 -11.69 -26.88 24.12
CA ASP A 35 -11.71 -25.40 23.97
C ASP A 35 -10.65 -24.70 24.84
N ALA A 36 -10.46 -25.17 26.08
CA ALA A 36 -9.43 -24.63 26.97
C ALA A 36 -8.00 -24.86 26.42
N ALA A 37 -7.76 -26.03 25.82
CA ALA A 37 -6.48 -26.34 25.18
C ALA A 37 -6.26 -25.47 23.93
N PHE A 38 -7.30 -25.25 23.13
CA PHE A 38 -7.24 -24.35 21.98
C PHE A 38 -6.96 -22.89 22.40
N LEU A 39 -7.63 -22.39 23.43
CA LEU A 39 -7.37 -21.05 23.96
C LEU A 39 -5.95 -20.91 24.50
N ALA A 40 -5.44 -21.94 25.20
CA ALA A 40 -4.06 -21.98 25.64
C ALA A 40 -3.07 -21.99 24.46
N ALA A 41 -3.36 -22.73 23.39
CA ALA A 41 -2.56 -22.74 22.16
C ALA A 41 -2.54 -21.35 21.50
N ARG A 42 -3.69 -20.69 21.39
CA ARG A 42 -3.80 -19.33 20.84
C ARG A 42 -2.99 -18.32 21.65
N ASP A 43 -3.10 -18.37 22.96
CA ASP A 43 -2.41 -17.43 23.85
C ASP A 43 -0.90 -17.68 23.85
N ALA A 44 -0.46 -18.94 23.75
CA ALA A 44 0.94 -19.30 23.55
C ALA A 44 1.48 -18.82 22.20
N ALA A 45 0.71 -19.02 21.13
CA ALA A 45 1.06 -18.56 19.79
C ALA A 45 1.27 -17.04 19.75
N ARG A 46 0.37 -16.28 20.37
CA ARG A 46 0.48 -14.81 20.51
C ARG A 46 1.70 -14.35 21.29
N LYS A 47 2.13 -15.13 22.28
CA LYS A 47 3.31 -14.83 23.11
C LYS A 47 4.62 -15.33 22.51
N GLY A 48 4.57 -16.09 21.41
CA GLY A 48 5.75 -16.75 20.84
C GLY A 48 6.28 -17.92 21.68
N ASP A 49 5.47 -18.47 22.59
CA ASP A 49 5.88 -19.58 23.47
C ASP A 49 5.68 -20.93 22.76
N ALA A 50 6.71 -21.35 22.01
CA ALA A 50 6.68 -22.59 21.23
C ALA A 50 6.49 -23.85 22.10
N ALA A 51 7.07 -23.86 23.31
CA ALA A 51 6.95 -25.00 24.22
C ALA A 51 5.52 -25.12 24.75
N GLN A 52 4.90 -24.01 25.17
CA GLN A 52 3.52 -24.01 25.62
C GLN A 52 2.54 -24.32 24.48
N LEU A 53 2.81 -23.81 23.27
CA LEU A 53 2.00 -24.12 22.09
C LEU A 53 2.02 -25.63 21.78
N ALA A 54 3.19 -26.25 21.78
CA ALA A 54 3.33 -27.69 21.56
C ALA A 54 2.58 -28.51 22.63
N ARG A 55 2.69 -28.12 23.92
CA ARG A 55 1.93 -28.77 25.01
C ARG A 55 0.42 -28.65 24.82
N ALA A 56 -0.05 -27.45 24.49
CA ALA A 56 -1.48 -27.19 24.28
C ALA A 56 -2.03 -27.95 23.07
N LEU A 57 -1.23 -28.09 22.00
CA LEU A 57 -1.61 -28.84 20.81
C LEU A 57 -1.71 -30.35 21.08
N THR A 58 -0.82 -30.91 21.89
CA THR A 58 -0.91 -32.32 22.34
C THR A 58 -2.17 -32.58 23.17
N ALA A 59 -2.59 -31.61 23.99
CA ALA A 59 -3.80 -31.69 24.79
C ALA A 59 -5.10 -31.42 23.99
N LEU A 60 -4.99 -30.89 22.77
CA LEU A 60 -6.13 -30.57 21.92
C LEU A 60 -6.62 -31.83 21.19
N PRO A 61 -7.90 -32.22 21.27
CA PRO A 61 -8.41 -33.41 20.58
C PRO A 61 -8.22 -33.32 19.06
N ALA A 62 -7.92 -34.45 18.42
CA ALA A 62 -7.75 -34.53 16.95
C ALA A 62 -9.03 -34.14 16.19
N THR A 63 -10.19 -34.40 16.78
CA THR A 63 -11.52 -34.08 16.23
C THR A 63 -11.93 -32.62 16.45
N HIS A 64 -11.13 -31.82 17.14
CA HIS A 64 -11.49 -30.43 17.44
C HIS A 64 -11.50 -29.59 16.15
N PRO A 65 -12.60 -28.88 15.83
CA PRO A 65 -12.75 -28.20 14.54
C PRO A 65 -11.70 -27.10 14.30
N LEU A 66 -11.17 -26.50 15.37
CA LEU A 66 -10.13 -25.47 15.29
C LEU A 66 -8.70 -26.00 15.44
N ARG A 67 -8.50 -27.32 15.48
CA ARG A 67 -7.14 -27.89 15.55
C ARG A 67 -6.22 -27.43 14.41
N PRO A 68 -6.67 -27.34 13.14
CA PRO A 68 -5.81 -26.84 12.06
C PRO A 68 -5.25 -25.43 12.29
N TRP A 69 -5.95 -24.57 13.05
CA TRP A 69 -5.43 -23.25 13.42
C TRP A 69 -4.23 -23.36 14.37
N ALA A 70 -4.31 -24.23 15.37
CA ALA A 70 -3.23 -24.44 16.33
C ALA A 70 -2.00 -25.08 15.66
N GLU A 71 -2.21 -26.02 14.74
CA GLU A 71 -1.15 -26.63 13.92
C GLU A 71 -0.49 -25.58 13.00
N TYR A 72 -1.30 -24.76 12.32
CA TYR A 72 -0.80 -23.65 11.52
C TYR A 72 0.10 -22.69 12.33
N TRP A 73 -0.30 -22.32 13.56
CA TRP A 73 0.53 -21.43 14.40
C TRP A 73 1.87 -22.07 14.77
N GLN A 74 1.89 -23.38 15.03
CA GLN A 74 3.14 -24.08 15.33
C GLN A 74 4.08 -24.05 14.10
N LEU A 75 3.54 -24.34 12.92
CA LEU A 75 4.31 -24.30 11.68
C LEU A 75 4.79 -22.88 11.36
N LYS A 76 3.93 -21.87 11.53
CA LYS A 76 4.31 -20.46 11.42
C LYS A 76 5.50 -20.11 12.33
N GLN A 77 5.48 -20.55 13.59
CA GLN A 77 6.59 -20.29 14.51
C GLN A 77 7.89 -20.98 14.08
N GLN A 78 7.82 -22.18 13.48
CA GLN A 78 9.01 -22.81 12.90
C GLN A 78 9.60 -21.97 11.76
N LEU A 79 8.74 -21.41 10.89
CA LEU A 79 9.20 -20.51 9.81
C LEU A 79 9.78 -19.20 10.36
N ASP A 80 9.17 -18.65 11.40
CA ASP A 80 9.62 -17.40 12.04
C ASP A 80 10.94 -17.58 12.83
N ALA A 81 11.23 -18.81 13.30
CA ALA A 81 12.51 -19.15 13.93
C ALA A 81 13.68 -19.19 12.93
N ASP A 82 13.38 -19.26 11.63
CA ASP A 82 14.34 -19.28 10.51
C ASP A 82 15.44 -20.36 10.59
N ASP A 83 15.16 -21.44 11.32
CA ASP A 83 16.01 -22.63 11.38
C ASP A 83 15.49 -23.72 10.43
N ALA A 84 16.17 -23.88 9.30
CA ALA A 84 15.83 -24.87 8.29
C ALA A 84 15.81 -26.31 8.83
N SER A 85 16.62 -26.62 9.85
CA SER A 85 16.68 -27.97 10.43
C SER A 85 15.46 -28.28 11.30
N GLY A 86 14.79 -27.24 11.81
CA GLY A 86 13.59 -27.35 12.64
C GLY A 86 12.27 -27.38 11.87
N ILE A 87 12.30 -27.12 10.56
CA ILE A 87 11.08 -27.06 9.74
C ILE A 87 10.66 -28.47 9.33
N SER A 88 9.47 -28.88 9.77
CA SER A 88 8.88 -30.16 9.40
C SER A 88 7.35 -30.07 9.39
N GLY A 89 6.68 -30.99 8.69
CA GLY A 89 5.21 -31.07 8.69
C GLY A 89 4.48 -30.09 7.77
N ILE A 90 5.17 -29.14 7.12
CA ILE A 90 4.57 -28.21 6.14
C ILE A 90 3.80 -28.97 5.05
N GLY A 91 4.46 -29.91 4.37
CA GLY A 91 3.83 -30.68 3.28
C GLY A 91 2.64 -31.51 3.74
N ALA A 92 2.72 -32.13 4.92
CA ALA A 92 1.62 -32.90 5.49
C ALA A 92 0.42 -32.02 5.83
N PHE A 93 0.64 -30.84 6.42
CA PHE A 93 -0.42 -29.88 6.70
C PHE A 93 -1.06 -29.36 5.42
N LEU A 94 -0.26 -28.98 4.41
CA LEU A 94 -0.76 -28.48 3.13
C LEU A 94 -1.62 -29.53 2.40
N ALA A 95 -1.22 -30.81 2.44
CA ALA A 95 -2.00 -31.91 1.86
C ALA A 95 -3.30 -32.17 2.64
N ALA A 96 -3.24 -32.19 3.98
CA ALA A 96 -4.42 -32.44 4.82
C ALA A 96 -5.46 -31.30 4.77
N ASN A 97 -5.03 -30.09 4.41
CA ASN A 97 -5.87 -28.89 4.39
C ASN A 97 -6.01 -28.32 2.96
N GLU A 98 -5.81 -29.12 1.93
CA GLU A 98 -5.86 -28.68 0.53
C GLU A 98 -7.15 -27.91 0.19
N GLY A 99 -7.03 -26.82 -0.58
CA GLY A 99 -8.16 -25.95 -0.94
C GLY A 99 -8.71 -25.08 0.19
N SER A 100 -8.18 -25.19 1.42
CA SER A 100 -8.60 -24.35 2.54
C SER A 100 -7.84 -23.03 2.60
N TYR A 101 -8.45 -22.05 3.29
CA TYR A 101 -7.80 -20.78 3.62
C TYR A 101 -6.49 -20.96 4.42
N LEU A 102 -6.43 -21.95 5.32
CA LEU A 102 -5.23 -22.17 6.14
C LEU A 102 -4.08 -22.76 5.33
N ALA A 103 -4.35 -23.64 4.38
CA ALA A 103 -3.33 -24.12 3.46
C ALA A 103 -2.81 -23.00 2.56
N GLU A 104 -3.70 -22.15 2.05
CA GLU A 104 -3.30 -20.97 1.26
C GLU A 104 -2.40 -20.03 2.07
N LYS A 105 -2.81 -19.73 3.30
CA LYS A 105 -2.05 -18.88 4.21
C LYS A 105 -0.67 -19.46 4.53
N LEU A 106 -0.59 -20.74 4.88
CA LEU A 106 0.67 -21.41 5.16
C LEU A 106 1.55 -21.48 3.91
N ARG A 107 0.99 -21.75 2.74
CA ARG A 107 1.74 -21.78 1.48
C ARG A 107 2.35 -20.42 1.17
N GLY A 108 1.62 -19.33 1.37
CA GLY A 108 2.15 -17.98 1.24
C GLY A 108 3.31 -17.70 2.21
N ASP A 109 3.15 -18.09 3.48
CA ASP A 109 4.23 -17.96 4.48
C ASP A 109 5.45 -18.82 4.14
N TRP A 110 5.23 -20.03 3.64
CA TRP A 110 6.27 -20.97 3.22
C TRP A 110 7.02 -20.47 1.99
N LEU A 111 6.32 -20.00 0.96
CA LEU A 111 6.92 -19.40 -0.23
C LEU A 111 7.74 -18.16 0.11
N ARG A 112 7.28 -17.31 1.04
CA ARG A 112 8.07 -16.18 1.52
C ARG A 112 9.37 -16.65 2.17
N TRP A 113 9.29 -17.66 3.04
CA TRP A 113 10.47 -18.22 3.71
C TRP A 113 11.46 -18.80 2.70
N LEU A 114 10.99 -19.60 1.74
CA LEU A 114 11.80 -20.17 0.66
C LEU A 114 12.44 -19.09 -0.22
N GLY A 115 11.65 -18.07 -0.60
CA GLY A 115 12.09 -16.96 -1.44
C GLY A 115 13.23 -16.16 -0.80
N LYS A 116 13.14 -15.87 0.51
CA LYS A 116 14.21 -15.20 1.26
C LYS A 116 15.53 -15.97 1.25
N ARG A 117 15.46 -17.30 1.23
CA ARG A 117 16.65 -18.19 1.26
C ARG A 117 17.15 -18.57 -0.12
N GLY A 118 16.42 -18.22 -1.18
CA GLY A 118 16.77 -18.58 -2.54
C GLY A 118 16.63 -20.08 -2.84
N ASP A 119 15.81 -20.83 -2.09
CA ASP A 119 15.51 -22.24 -2.41
C ASP A 119 14.55 -22.31 -3.60
N ARG A 120 15.15 -22.24 -4.80
CA ARG A 120 14.43 -22.19 -6.07
C ARG A 120 13.60 -23.44 -6.32
N GLU A 121 14.14 -24.61 -6.01
CA GLU A 121 13.51 -25.89 -6.33
C GLU A 121 12.23 -26.09 -5.50
N ALA A 122 12.31 -25.86 -4.19
CA ALA A 122 11.12 -25.94 -3.34
C ALA A 122 10.11 -24.84 -3.66
N PHE A 123 10.57 -23.62 -3.97
CA PHE A 123 9.68 -22.53 -4.35
C PHE A 123 8.88 -22.87 -5.61
N GLN A 124 9.54 -23.38 -6.66
CA GLN A 124 8.89 -23.75 -7.93
C GLN A 124 7.85 -24.86 -7.77
N ARG A 125 8.03 -25.78 -6.80
CA ARG A 125 7.03 -26.84 -6.53
C ARG A 125 5.74 -26.29 -5.93
N GLU A 126 5.85 -25.30 -5.03
CA GLU A 126 4.69 -24.78 -4.30
C GLU A 126 4.04 -23.57 -4.99
N TRP A 127 4.79 -22.80 -5.78
CA TRP A 127 4.29 -21.58 -6.43
C TRP A 127 3.03 -21.79 -7.28
N PRO A 128 2.92 -22.81 -8.16
CA PRO A 128 1.72 -23.04 -8.98
C PRO A 128 0.48 -23.42 -8.17
N ARG A 129 0.63 -23.78 -6.89
CA ARG A 129 -0.46 -24.17 -5.98
C ARG A 129 -0.97 -23.01 -5.13
N LEU A 130 -0.35 -21.84 -5.21
CA LEU A 130 -0.82 -20.62 -4.58
C LEU A 130 -1.86 -19.97 -5.49
N VAL A 131 -3.04 -19.66 -4.94
CA VAL A 131 -4.14 -19.05 -5.71
C VAL A 131 -3.98 -17.53 -5.75
N GLU A 132 -3.70 -16.91 -4.60
CA GLU A 132 -3.64 -15.46 -4.45
C GLU A 132 -2.24 -14.99 -4.05
N ALA A 133 -1.47 -14.53 -5.04
CA ALA A 133 -0.13 -14.01 -4.82
C ALA A 133 -0.11 -12.48 -4.67
N ASN A 134 0.40 -12.00 -3.54
CA ASN A 134 0.74 -10.60 -3.33
C ASN A 134 2.00 -10.18 -4.11
N SER A 135 2.31 -8.88 -4.13
CA SER A 135 3.47 -8.34 -4.86
C SER A 135 4.82 -8.89 -4.38
N GLU A 136 4.97 -9.13 -3.07
CA GLU A 136 6.19 -9.69 -2.48
C GLU A 136 6.49 -11.08 -3.06
N LEU A 137 5.51 -11.99 -3.04
CA LEU A 137 5.66 -13.35 -3.56
C LEU A 137 5.83 -13.37 -5.08
N ARG A 138 5.17 -12.46 -5.81
CA ARG A 138 5.39 -12.27 -7.26
C ARG A 138 6.84 -11.87 -7.56
N CYS A 139 7.45 -11.03 -6.72
CA CYS A 139 8.87 -10.69 -6.88
C CYS A 139 9.78 -11.88 -6.59
N TYR A 140 9.55 -12.68 -5.55
CA TYR A 140 10.31 -13.92 -5.36
C TYR A 140 10.14 -14.90 -6.53
N ALA A 141 8.91 -15.07 -7.04
CA ALA A 141 8.67 -15.90 -8.21
C ALA A 141 9.44 -15.40 -9.45
N ALA A 142 9.44 -14.09 -9.70
CA ALA A 142 10.22 -13.49 -10.78
C ALA A 142 11.74 -13.61 -10.57
N GLN A 143 12.24 -13.60 -9.32
CA GLN A 143 13.66 -13.87 -9.03
C GLN A 143 14.05 -15.30 -9.37
N VAL A 144 13.17 -16.26 -9.05
CA VAL A 144 13.35 -17.68 -9.31
C VAL A 144 13.27 -17.98 -10.82
N ALA A 145 12.36 -17.31 -11.53
CA ALA A 145 12.23 -17.40 -12.99
C ALA A 145 13.26 -16.57 -13.77
N ASP A 146 14.07 -15.76 -13.08
CA ASP A 146 15.03 -14.81 -13.66
C ASP A 146 14.40 -13.84 -14.68
N THR A 147 13.27 -13.23 -14.30
CA THR A 147 12.51 -12.28 -15.12
C THR A 147 12.51 -10.87 -14.52
N PRO A 148 13.64 -10.14 -14.55
CA PRO A 148 13.71 -8.78 -14.01
C PRO A 148 12.75 -7.80 -14.70
N GLN A 149 12.34 -8.06 -15.95
CA GLN A 149 11.50 -7.12 -16.70
C GLN A 149 10.12 -6.90 -16.08
N MET A 150 9.68 -7.83 -15.22
CA MET A 150 8.43 -7.73 -14.48
C MET A 150 8.34 -6.44 -13.65
N VAL A 151 9.46 -5.95 -13.10
CA VAL A 151 9.44 -4.75 -12.26
C VAL A 151 9.45 -3.44 -13.06
N ARG A 152 9.65 -3.46 -14.39
CA ARG A 152 9.74 -2.23 -15.20
C ARG A 152 8.44 -1.42 -15.20
N SER A 153 7.30 -2.07 -15.43
CA SER A 153 6.00 -1.37 -15.44
C SER A 153 5.67 -0.74 -14.07
N PRO A 154 5.67 -1.47 -12.94
CA PRO A 154 5.39 -0.87 -11.63
C PRO A 154 6.47 0.14 -11.21
N TRP A 155 7.71 -0.03 -11.67
CA TRP A 155 8.77 0.97 -11.46
C TRP A 155 8.39 2.33 -12.07
N LEU A 156 8.03 2.35 -13.35
CA LEU A 156 7.67 3.55 -14.11
C LEU A 156 6.35 4.18 -13.63
N ALA A 157 5.42 3.35 -13.16
CA ALA A 157 4.18 3.82 -12.54
C ALA A 157 4.41 4.49 -11.17
N GLY A 158 5.58 4.31 -10.56
CA GLY A 158 5.86 4.83 -9.22
C GLY A 158 5.21 4.03 -8.09
N GLU A 159 4.90 2.75 -8.35
CA GLU A 159 4.31 1.84 -7.36
C GLU A 159 5.29 1.51 -6.24
N ASP A 160 4.72 1.15 -5.08
CA ASP A 160 5.49 0.62 -3.96
C ASP A 160 5.98 -0.79 -4.31
N LEU A 161 7.30 -0.91 -4.47
CA LEU A 161 7.96 -2.18 -4.68
C LEU A 161 8.43 -2.70 -3.32
N PRO A 162 7.98 -3.90 -2.90
CA PRO A 162 8.53 -4.57 -1.73
C PRO A 162 10.04 -4.78 -1.83
N THR A 163 10.72 -4.92 -0.69
CA THR A 163 12.16 -5.27 -0.63
C THR A 163 12.49 -6.56 -1.39
N ALA A 164 11.55 -7.51 -1.47
CA ALA A 164 11.68 -8.70 -2.31
C ALA A 164 11.87 -8.40 -3.81
N CYS A 165 11.63 -7.17 -4.28
CA CYS A 165 11.84 -6.77 -5.67
C CYS A 165 13.20 -6.09 -5.91
N GLU A 166 13.95 -5.73 -4.86
CA GLU A 166 15.21 -4.97 -4.98
C GLU A 166 16.21 -5.69 -5.89
N LEU A 167 16.43 -6.99 -5.70
CA LEU A 167 17.32 -7.78 -6.55
C LEU A 167 16.91 -7.79 -8.03
N LEU A 168 15.61 -7.71 -8.33
CA LEU A 168 15.13 -7.63 -9.71
C LEU A 168 15.40 -6.25 -10.30
N VAL A 169 15.24 -5.19 -9.51
CA VAL A 169 15.59 -3.82 -9.90
C VAL A 169 17.09 -3.74 -10.18
N ASP A 170 17.92 -4.24 -9.27
CA ASP A 170 19.38 -4.24 -9.42
C ASP A 170 19.80 -4.90 -10.73
N ARG A 171 19.23 -6.09 -11.03
CA ARG A 171 19.47 -6.80 -12.29
C ARG A 171 18.96 -6.02 -13.50
N LEU A 172 17.77 -5.41 -13.40
CA LEU A 172 17.19 -4.63 -14.49
C LEU A 172 18.06 -3.40 -14.81
N VAL A 173 18.56 -2.70 -13.80
CA VAL A 173 19.47 -1.55 -13.95
C VAL A 173 20.80 -2.01 -14.54
N ALA A 174 21.40 -3.08 -14.00
CA ALA A 174 22.67 -3.63 -14.49
C ALA A 174 22.57 -4.08 -15.96
N ALA A 175 21.41 -4.57 -16.39
CA ALA A 175 21.13 -4.94 -17.77
C ALA A 175 20.80 -3.74 -18.69
N GLY A 176 20.83 -2.50 -18.19
CA GLY A 176 20.45 -1.30 -18.95
C GLY A 176 18.95 -1.19 -19.23
N GLY A 177 18.12 -1.99 -18.55
CA GLY A 177 16.67 -2.02 -18.69
C GLY A 177 15.94 -0.85 -18.01
N LEU A 178 16.67 0.01 -17.30
CA LEU A 178 16.21 1.31 -16.79
C LEU A 178 17.22 2.38 -17.18
N THR A 179 16.76 3.40 -17.90
CA THR A 179 17.59 4.56 -18.25
C THR A 179 17.72 5.52 -17.07
N VAL A 180 18.69 6.43 -17.11
CA VAL A 180 18.82 7.52 -16.11
C VAL A 180 17.53 8.32 -16.02
N GLU A 181 16.83 8.54 -17.14
CA GLU A 181 15.55 9.23 -17.16
C GLU A 181 14.44 8.43 -16.48
N ASP A 182 14.37 7.11 -16.69
CA ASP A 182 13.42 6.24 -15.99
C ASP A 182 13.60 6.31 -14.46
N VAL A 183 14.85 6.42 -13.98
CA VAL A 183 15.16 6.57 -12.56
C VAL A 183 14.68 7.92 -12.04
N TRP A 184 14.96 9.02 -12.75
CA TRP A 184 14.49 10.35 -12.39
C TRP A 184 12.97 10.47 -12.37
N GLN A 185 12.28 9.88 -13.34
CA GLN A 185 10.82 9.83 -13.37
C GLN A 185 10.27 9.13 -12.12
N ARG A 186 10.86 8.00 -11.72
CA ARG A 186 10.47 7.33 -10.47
C ARG A 186 10.72 8.21 -9.24
N VAL A 187 11.90 8.83 -9.15
CA VAL A 187 12.24 9.75 -8.06
C VAL A 187 11.17 10.84 -7.94
N ARG A 188 10.88 11.55 -9.04
CA ARG A 188 9.87 12.63 -9.06
C ARG A 188 8.49 12.12 -8.62
N ARG A 189 8.01 10.99 -9.17
CA ARG A 189 6.73 10.37 -8.79
C ARG A 189 6.65 10.01 -7.30
N LEU A 190 7.71 9.46 -6.72
CA LEU A 190 7.75 9.11 -5.30
C LEU A 190 7.74 10.37 -4.40
N LEU A 191 8.46 11.42 -4.80
CA LEU A 191 8.44 12.71 -4.11
C LEU A 191 7.07 13.39 -4.20
N GLU A 192 6.40 13.34 -5.36
CA GLU A 192 5.00 13.70 -5.57
C GLU A 192 4.02 12.95 -4.66
N ALA A 193 4.26 11.65 -4.43
CA ALA A 193 3.49 10.82 -3.52
C ALA A 193 3.83 11.01 -2.02
N LYS A 194 4.70 11.97 -1.67
CA LYS A 194 5.21 12.22 -0.30
C LYS A 194 6.08 11.08 0.27
N LYS A 195 6.58 10.19 -0.58
CA LYS A 195 7.42 9.05 -0.19
C LYS A 195 8.90 9.43 -0.30
N VAL A 196 9.33 10.36 0.55
CA VAL A 196 10.69 10.94 0.49
C VAL A 196 11.78 9.87 0.61
N GLY A 197 11.65 8.97 1.59
CA GLY A 197 12.61 7.88 1.77
C GLY A 197 12.69 6.93 0.57
N ALA A 198 11.56 6.63 -0.06
CA ALA A 198 11.53 5.80 -1.28
C ALA A 198 12.13 6.55 -2.49
N GLY A 199 11.88 7.85 -2.62
CA GLY A 199 12.50 8.69 -3.64
C GLY A 199 14.02 8.75 -3.49
N ARG A 200 14.52 8.89 -2.26
CA ARG A 200 15.95 8.82 -1.95
C ARG A 200 16.54 7.44 -2.27
N ALA A 201 15.86 6.35 -1.93
CA ALA A 201 16.31 5.00 -2.26
C ALA A 201 16.35 4.79 -3.78
N ALA A 202 15.34 5.25 -4.53
CA ALA A 202 15.35 5.19 -5.99
C ALA A 202 16.51 5.98 -6.61
N ALA A 203 16.90 7.11 -6.01
CA ALA A 203 18.03 7.91 -6.47
C ALA A 203 19.39 7.21 -6.34
N GLN A 204 19.50 6.13 -5.56
CA GLN A 204 20.74 5.33 -5.46
C GLN A 204 21.10 4.61 -6.76
N TYR A 205 20.13 4.46 -7.67
CA TYR A 205 20.33 3.90 -9.01
C TYR A 205 20.80 4.93 -10.05
N LEU A 206 20.97 6.19 -9.65
CA LEU A 206 21.55 7.23 -10.51
C LEU A 206 23.09 7.14 -10.53
N PRO A 207 23.73 7.64 -11.59
CA PRO A 207 25.16 7.91 -11.57
C PRO A 207 25.55 8.78 -10.37
N ALA A 208 26.73 8.52 -9.79
CA ALA A 208 27.18 9.14 -8.54
C ALA A 208 27.25 10.69 -8.60
N ASP A 209 27.44 11.26 -9.78
CA ASP A 209 27.50 12.70 -10.05
C ASP A 209 26.12 13.33 -10.30
N GLN A 210 25.05 12.53 -10.36
CA GLN A 210 23.69 12.98 -10.64
C GLN A 210 22.74 12.82 -9.46
N GLY A 211 23.14 12.11 -8.39
CA GLY A 211 22.29 11.91 -7.21
C GLY A 211 22.03 13.17 -6.36
N PHE A 212 21.33 12.97 -5.26
CA PHE A 212 21.11 13.99 -4.22
C PHE A 212 22.24 13.98 -3.19
N GLU A 213 22.41 15.10 -2.49
CA GLU A 213 23.23 15.13 -1.27
C GLU A 213 22.51 14.41 -0.11
N ASP A 214 23.30 13.80 0.78
CA ASP A 214 22.77 13.02 1.91
C ASP A 214 21.86 13.87 2.82
N LYS A 215 20.68 13.33 3.12
CA LYS A 215 19.66 13.91 4.03
C LYS A 215 19.06 15.25 3.60
N GLU A 216 19.41 15.74 2.41
CA GLU A 216 18.93 17.02 1.90
C GLU A 216 17.41 16.99 1.65
N LEU A 217 16.92 15.90 1.07
CA LEU A 217 15.49 15.71 0.80
C LEU A 217 14.64 15.71 2.09
N GLU A 218 15.10 15.07 3.15
CA GLU A 218 14.39 15.06 4.44
C GLU A 218 14.33 16.46 5.05
N THR A 219 15.42 17.23 4.93
CA THR A 219 15.47 18.61 5.41
C THR A 219 14.48 19.49 4.66
N ILE A 220 14.46 19.39 3.32
CA ILE A 220 13.51 20.11 2.45
C ILE A 220 12.06 19.67 2.72
N ALA A 221 11.86 18.40 3.05
CA ALA A 221 10.53 17.90 3.36
C ALA A 221 9.92 18.57 4.58
N VAL A 222 10.75 19.02 5.53
CA VAL A 222 10.36 19.75 6.75
C VAL A 222 10.29 21.25 6.50
N ASP A 223 11.34 21.85 5.93
CA ASP A 223 11.44 23.31 5.72
C ASP A 223 11.98 23.66 4.32
N PRO A 224 11.10 23.67 3.29
CA PRO A 224 11.52 24.00 1.94
C PRO A 224 11.86 25.49 1.77
N VAL A 225 11.30 26.38 2.60
CA VAL A 225 11.54 27.82 2.50
C VAL A 225 12.97 28.14 2.90
N ARG A 226 13.44 27.62 4.03
CA ARG A 226 14.82 27.80 4.48
C ARG A 226 15.81 27.37 3.41
N PHE A 227 15.59 26.20 2.83
CA PHE A 227 16.43 25.69 1.74
C PHE A 227 16.45 26.64 0.52
N LEU A 228 15.27 27.10 0.06
CA LEU A 228 15.18 28.02 -1.09
C LEU A 228 15.83 29.38 -0.80
N THR A 229 15.77 29.86 0.43
CA THR A 229 16.45 31.12 0.83
C THR A 229 17.95 30.97 0.98
N SER A 230 18.47 29.75 1.20
CA SER A 230 19.91 29.49 1.33
C SER A 230 20.59 29.16 -0.01
N LEU A 231 19.89 29.33 -1.14
CA LEU A 231 20.49 29.07 -2.45
C LEU A 231 21.63 30.06 -2.73
N PRO A 232 22.76 29.59 -3.31
CA PRO A 232 23.83 30.48 -3.74
C PRO A 232 23.34 31.51 -4.75
N ALA A 233 23.81 32.76 -4.65
CA ALA A 233 23.38 33.86 -5.52
C ALA A 233 23.56 33.54 -7.03
N GLY A 234 24.59 32.77 -7.39
CA GLY A 234 24.85 32.35 -8.77
C GLY A 234 23.86 31.33 -9.34
N PHE A 235 23.11 30.59 -8.49
CA PHE A 235 22.23 29.51 -8.94
C PHE A 235 21.13 30.00 -9.88
N ALA A 236 20.53 31.16 -9.60
CA ALA A 236 19.40 31.69 -10.35
C ALA A 236 19.71 32.07 -11.81
N HIS A 237 20.98 32.25 -12.16
CA HIS A 237 21.38 32.94 -13.39
C HIS A 237 21.77 32.01 -14.54
N SER A 238 21.92 30.71 -14.30
CA SER A 238 22.25 29.76 -15.37
C SER A 238 21.87 28.32 -15.02
N ALA A 239 21.58 27.52 -16.05
CA ALA A 239 21.33 26.08 -15.93
C ALA A 239 22.60 25.23 -15.78
N ALA A 240 23.72 25.83 -15.32
CA ALA A 240 25.01 25.17 -15.21
C ALA A 240 25.14 24.26 -13.97
N ALA A 241 24.25 24.39 -12.99
CA ALA A 241 24.25 23.51 -11.81
C ALA A 241 24.04 22.04 -12.22
N PRO A 242 24.67 21.05 -11.55
CA PRO A 242 24.43 19.63 -11.81
C PRO A 242 22.95 19.26 -11.71
N ARG A 243 22.50 18.24 -12.47
CA ARG A 243 21.09 17.83 -12.50
C ARG A 243 20.54 17.52 -11.10
N GLY A 244 21.29 16.77 -10.29
CA GLY A 244 20.89 16.47 -8.91
C GLY A 244 20.57 17.72 -8.08
N ARG A 245 21.41 18.76 -8.20
CA ARG A 245 21.16 20.04 -7.52
C ARG A 245 19.90 20.74 -8.03
N ARG A 246 19.66 20.73 -9.35
CA ARG A 246 18.43 21.31 -9.93
C ARG A 246 17.19 20.56 -9.46
N GLU A 247 17.23 19.23 -9.45
CA GLU A 247 16.14 18.37 -8.96
C GLU A 247 15.84 18.58 -7.47
N THR A 248 16.87 18.80 -6.64
CA THR A 248 16.68 19.22 -5.24
C THR A 248 15.86 20.52 -5.16
N VAL A 249 16.19 21.53 -5.96
CA VAL A 249 15.46 22.81 -5.98
C VAL A 249 14.03 22.62 -6.49
N LEU A 250 13.84 21.80 -7.53
CA LEU A 250 12.50 21.44 -8.02
C LEU A 250 11.66 20.78 -6.91
N PHE A 251 12.24 19.86 -6.14
CA PHE A 251 11.57 19.25 -5.00
C PHE A 251 11.21 20.29 -3.92
N ALA A 252 12.08 21.25 -3.62
CA ALA A 252 11.78 22.31 -2.67
C ALA A 252 10.63 23.22 -3.13
N LEU A 253 10.61 23.61 -4.42
CA LEU A 253 9.51 24.36 -5.02
C LEU A 253 8.20 23.58 -4.96
N GLN A 254 8.24 22.29 -5.29
CA GLN A 254 7.09 21.40 -5.18
C GLN A 254 6.58 21.28 -3.72
N ARG A 255 7.50 21.18 -2.74
CA ARG A 255 7.13 21.13 -1.31
C ARG A 255 6.50 22.44 -0.84
N LEU A 256 7.03 23.58 -1.26
CA LEU A 256 6.46 24.90 -1.00
C LEU A 256 5.08 25.05 -1.64
N ALA A 257 4.92 24.62 -2.90
CA ALA A 257 3.66 24.75 -3.63
C ALA A 257 2.49 24.03 -2.94
N ARG A 258 2.77 22.94 -2.21
CA ARG A 258 1.73 22.23 -1.45
C ARG A 258 1.13 23.10 -0.35
N SER A 259 1.92 23.92 0.33
CA SER A 259 1.43 24.85 1.36
C SER A 259 0.97 26.18 0.77
N ASP A 260 1.74 26.72 -0.18
CA ASP A 260 1.52 28.03 -0.79
C ASP A 260 1.97 28.02 -2.27
N PRO A 261 1.06 27.74 -3.22
CA PRO A 261 1.38 27.76 -4.64
C PRO A 261 1.82 29.14 -5.14
N GLN A 262 1.29 30.23 -4.57
CA GLN A 262 1.61 31.58 -5.00
C GLN A 262 3.06 31.93 -4.63
N ALA A 263 3.48 31.63 -3.40
CA ALA A 263 4.86 31.79 -2.98
C ALA A 263 5.80 30.91 -3.83
N ALA A 264 5.42 29.67 -4.14
CA ALA A 264 6.20 28.82 -5.02
C ALA A 264 6.35 29.40 -6.43
N ALA A 265 5.28 29.92 -7.02
CA ALA A 265 5.29 30.58 -8.33
C ALA A 265 6.21 31.81 -8.35
N GLN A 266 6.14 32.65 -7.31
CA GLN A 266 7.03 33.81 -7.18
C GLN A 266 8.50 33.40 -7.06
N ARG A 267 8.79 32.34 -6.31
CA ARG A 267 10.15 31.79 -6.20
C ARG A 267 10.64 31.22 -7.52
N LEU A 268 9.82 30.43 -8.22
CA LEU A 268 10.18 29.86 -9.52
C LEU A 268 10.42 30.95 -10.57
N ALA A 269 9.63 32.01 -10.59
CA ALA A 269 9.81 33.12 -11.53
C ALA A 269 11.23 33.75 -11.46
N GLY A 270 11.80 33.82 -10.25
CA GLY A 270 13.18 34.29 -10.04
C GLY A 270 14.27 33.24 -10.31
N LEU A 271 13.90 32.00 -10.60
CA LEU A 271 14.80 30.86 -10.79
C LEU A 271 14.69 30.24 -12.19
N GLU A 272 13.84 30.75 -13.09
CA GLU A 272 13.57 30.09 -14.37
C GLU A 272 14.84 29.87 -15.23
N ALA A 273 15.80 30.78 -15.17
CA ALA A 273 17.07 30.66 -15.91
C ALA A 273 18.00 29.58 -15.34
N ALA A 274 17.74 29.10 -14.13
CA ALA A 274 18.46 27.97 -13.52
C ALA A 274 18.04 26.60 -14.10
N PHE A 275 16.97 26.55 -14.90
CA PHE A 275 16.38 25.31 -15.37
C PHE A 275 16.30 25.25 -16.91
N PRO A 276 16.64 24.09 -17.51
CA PRO A 276 16.24 23.74 -18.86
C PRO A 276 14.72 23.84 -19.06
N ALA A 277 14.27 23.94 -20.32
CA ALA A 277 12.86 24.15 -20.65
C ALA A 277 11.93 23.07 -20.06
N GLU A 278 12.33 21.79 -20.13
CA GLU A 278 11.57 20.67 -19.59
C GLU A 278 11.45 20.73 -18.06
N GLU A 279 12.55 20.97 -17.34
CA GLU A 279 12.58 21.07 -15.88
C GLU A 279 11.74 22.25 -15.38
N ARG A 280 11.78 23.37 -16.11
CA ARG A 280 10.94 24.55 -15.83
C ARG A 280 9.46 24.23 -16.03
N ALA A 281 9.11 23.54 -17.10
CA ALA A 281 7.75 23.10 -17.37
C ALA A 281 7.26 22.13 -16.29
N TYR A 282 8.10 21.19 -15.86
CA TYR A 282 7.82 20.31 -14.72
C TYR A 282 7.52 21.11 -13.45
N ALA A 283 8.34 22.10 -13.09
CA ALA A 283 8.11 22.95 -11.93
C ALA A 283 6.76 23.67 -11.99
N TRP A 284 6.42 24.25 -13.15
CA TRP A 284 5.14 24.89 -13.37
C TRP A 284 3.97 23.91 -13.28
N GLY A 285 4.11 22.68 -13.79
CA GLY A 285 3.10 21.62 -13.64
C GLY A 285 2.83 21.25 -12.18
N GLN A 286 3.89 21.15 -11.35
CA GLN A 286 3.74 20.91 -9.92
C GLN A 286 2.99 22.04 -9.20
N ILE A 287 3.33 23.29 -9.52
CA ILE A 287 2.71 24.47 -8.92
C ILE A 287 1.25 24.59 -9.37
N ALA A 288 1.00 24.48 -10.68
CA ALA A 288 -0.32 24.54 -11.29
C ALA A 288 -1.27 23.49 -10.69
N TRP A 289 -0.77 22.28 -10.45
CA TRP A 289 -1.54 21.22 -9.80
C TRP A 289 -1.98 21.60 -8.38
N GLN A 290 -1.09 22.13 -7.54
CA GLN A 290 -1.47 22.55 -6.20
C GLN A 290 -2.40 23.78 -6.22
N ALA A 291 -2.21 24.68 -7.19
CA ALA A 291 -3.06 25.84 -7.44
C ALA A 291 -4.49 25.42 -7.84
N ALA A 292 -4.61 24.47 -8.77
CA ALA A 292 -5.88 23.91 -9.22
C ALA A 292 -6.65 23.24 -8.08
N ARG A 293 -5.96 22.46 -7.24
CA ARG A 293 -6.53 21.86 -6.02
C ARG A 293 -7.07 22.87 -5.03
N ARG A 294 -6.56 24.10 -5.06
CA ARG A 294 -6.99 25.23 -4.23
C ARG A 294 -7.92 26.19 -4.97
N HIS A 295 -8.32 25.85 -6.19
CA HIS A 295 -9.17 26.66 -7.07
C HIS A 295 -8.62 28.07 -7.33
N GLN A 296 -7.29 28.22 -7.38
CA GLN A 296 -6.66 29.49 -7.71
C GLN A 296 -6.90 29.84 -9.20
N PRO A 297 -7.24 31.09 -9.54
CA PRO A 297 -7.52 31.48 -10.92
C PRO A 297 -6.29 31.37 -11.84
N GLU A 298 -5.08 31.48 -11.29
CA GLU A 298 -3.81 31.38 -12.03
C GLU A 298 -3.49 29.95 -12.50
N ALA A 299 -4.18 28.93 -11.98
CA ALA A 299 -3.83 27.53 -12.19
C ALA A 299 -3.73 27.16 -13.68
N LEU A 300 -4.66 27.61 -14.52
CA LEU A 300 -4.65 27.32 -15.95
C LEU A 300 -3.47 27.99 -16.67
N ALA A 301 -3.20 29.25 -16.34
CA ALA A 301 -2.05 29.97 -16.91
C ALA A 301 -0.71 29.32 -16.51
N TRP A 302 -0.64 28.70 -15.32
CA TRP A 302 0.54 27.93 -14.91
C TRP A 302 0.62 26.56 -15.59
N TYR A 303 -0.52 25.90 -15.85
CA TYR A 303 -0.53 24.68 -16.68
C TYR A 303 -0.09 24.96 -18.12
N ASP A 304 -0.40 26.13 -18.68
CA ASP A 304 0.07 26.50 -20.02
C ASP A 304 1.61 26.61 -20.09
N LYS A 305 2.27 26.94 -18.97
CA LYS A 305 3.73 26.92 -18.87
C LYS A 305 4.33 25.51 -18.73
N ALA A 306 3.50 24.49 -18.47
CA ALA A 306 3.92 23.12 -18.26
C ALA A 306 3.91 22.26 -19.55
N GLN A 307 3.63 22.85 -20.72
CA GLN A 307 3.45 22.12 -21.98
C GLN A 307 4.70 21.37 -22.47
N ALA A 308 5.91 21.75 -22.03
CA ALA A 308 7.16 21.09 -22.41
C ALA A 308 7.52 19.89 -21.50
N THR A 309 6.59 19.41 -20.67
CA THR A 309 6.78 18.22 -19.84
C THR A 309 5.59 17.28 -19.93
N SER A 310 5.77 16.04 -19.50
CA SER A 310 4.67 15.09 -19.30
C SER A 310 4.10 15.26 -17.90
N LEU A 311 2.81 15.57 -17.83
CA LEU A 311 2.07 15.64 -16.58
C LEU A 311 1.68 14.24 -16.10
N SER A 312 1.66 14.03 -14.79
CA SER A 312 1.11 12.80 -14.21
C SER A 312 -0.41 12.73 -14.37
N GLU A 313 -0.98 11.53 -14.26
CA GLU A 313 -2.42 11.32 -14.38
C GLU A 313 -3.21 12.24 -13.44
N GLU A 314 -2.76 12.37 -12.19
CA GLU A 314 -3.40 13.25 -11.22
C GLU A 314 -3.29 14.73 -11.63
N GLN A 315 -2.15 15.15 -12.19
CA GLN A 315 -1.98 16.52 -12.69
C GLN A 315 -2.91 16.81 -13.88
N LEU A 316 -3.05 15.87 -14.81
CA LEU A 316 -3.97 16.00 -15.95
C LEU A 316 -5.43 16.06 -15.49
N ALA A 317 -5.81 15.23 -14.52
CA ALA A 317 -7.16 15.26 -13.96
C ALA A 317 -7.48 16.62 -13.33
N TRP A 318 -6.54 17.20 -12.60
CA TRP A 318 -6.72 18.54 -12.01
C TRP A 318 -6.65 19.68 -13.03
N GLN A 319 -5.89 19.53 -14.12
CA GLN A 319 -5.94 20.46 -15.24
C GLN A 319 -7.33 20.49 -15.88
N ALA A 320 -7.90 19.31 -16.15
CA ALA A 320 -9.27 19.20 -16.67
C ALA A 320 -10.30 19.81 -15.71
N ARG A 321 -10.19 19.55 -14.39
CA ARG A 321 -11.07 20.15 -13.36
C ARG A 321 -10.95 21.67 -13.29
N ALA A 322 -9.74 22.21 -13.37
CA ALA A 322 -9.51 23.65 -13.42
C ALA A 322 -10.12 24.28 -14.68
N ALA A 323 -9.97 23.62 -15.84
CA ALA A 323 -10.51 24.07 -17.12
C ALA A 323 -12.04 24.07 -17.13
N LEU A 324 -12.65 23.00 -16.61
CA LEU A 324 -14.10 22.90 -16.42
C LEU A 324 -14.63 24.03 -15.54
N ARG A 325 -13.94 24.33 -14.42
CA ARG A 325 -14.32 25.41 -13.51
C ARG A 325 -14.27 26.78 -14.18
N ALA A 326 -13.30 27.00 -15.07
CA ALA A 326 -13.17 28.23 -15.84
C ALA A 326 -14.06 28.28 -17.10
N GLN A 327 -14.82 27.20 -17.39
CA GLN A 327 -15.59 27.03 -18.62
C GLN A 327 -14.74 27.13 -19.91
N ASP A 328 -13.45 26.82 -19.81
CA ASP A 328 -12.54 26.75 -20.97
C ASP A 328 -12.61 25.34 -21.58
N TRP A 329 -13.61 25.13 -22.44
CA TRP A 329 -13.83 23.85 -23.12
C TRP A 329 -12.65 23.42 -24.01
N GLY A 330 -11.86 24.38 -24.52
CA GLY A 330 -10.66 24.08 -25.30
C GLY A 330 -9.57 23.47 -24.43
N ALA A 331 -9.33 24.05 -23.24
CA ALA A 331 -8.39 23.49 -22.27
C ALA A 331 -8.87 22.14 -21.71
N VAL A 332 -10.18 21.94 -21.52
CA VAL A 332 -10.75 20.64 -21.12
C VAL A 332 -10.38 19.56 -22.13
N TRP A 333 -10.65 19.82 -23.42
CA TRP A 333 -10.35 18.85 -24.47
C TRP A 333 -8.85 18.53 -24.55
N ARG A 334 -7.99 19.56 -24.48
CA ARG A 334 -6.52 19.36 -24.45
C ARG A 334 -6.07 18.50 -23.27
N ALA A 335 -6.61 18.74 -22.08
CA ALA A 335 -6.26 17.97 -20.89
C ALA A 335 -6.70 16.51 -21.00
N ILE A 336 -7.93 16.25 -21.46
CA ILE A 336 -8.46 14.88 -21.64
C ILE A 336 -7.69 14.14 -22.75
N ALA A 337 -7.38 14.81 -23.86
CA ALA A 337 -6.63 14.20 -24.96
C ALA A 337 -5.20 13.81 -24.56
N ALA A 338 -4.63 14.43 -23.52
CA ALA A 338 -3.33 14.10 -22.96
C ALA A 338 -3.37 12.98 -21.90
N MET A 339 -4.56 12.55 -21.45
CA MET A 339 -4.71 11.46 -20.48
C MET A 339 -4.42 10.08 -21.10
N PRO A 340 -3.86 9.12 -20.34
CA PRO A 340 -3.82 7.73 -20.75
C PRO A 340 -5.24 7.19 -21.04
N PRO A 341 -5.41 6.25 -21.97
CA PRO A 341 -6.74 5.77 -22.37
C PRO A 341 -7.62 5.28 -21.21
N ALA A 342 -7.02 4.59 -20.24
CA ALA A 342 -7.74 4.11 -19.06
C ALA A 342 -8.29 5.25 -18.19
N GLN A 343 -7.58 6.38 -18.13
CA GLN A 343 -8.01 7.56 -17.40
C GLN A 343 -9.04 8.37 -18.22
N ALA A 344 -8.80 8.55 -19.52
CA ALA A 344 -9.71 9.29 -20.41
C ALA A 344 -11.10 8.62 -20.54
N ALA A 345 -11.18 7.30 -20.31
CA ALA A 345 -12.43 6.55 -20.32
C ALA A 345 -13.21 6.60 -18.99
N GLN A 346 -12.66 7.22 -17.94
CA GLN A 346 -13.37 7.39 -16.67
C GLN A 346 -14.43 8.51 -16.79
N PRO A 347 -15.64 8.31 -16.26
CA PRO A 347 -16.74 9.27 -16.37
C PRO A 347 -16.54 10.55 -15.56
#